data_AF-A0A6J4KDQ5-F1
#
_entry.id   AF-A0A6J4KDQ5-F1
#
_cell.length_a   1.000
_cell.length_b   1.000
_cell.length_c   1.000
_cell.angle_alpha   90.00
_cell.angle_beta   90.00
_cell.angle_gamma   90.00
#
_symmetry.space_group_name_H-M   'P 1'
#
loop_
_entity.id
_entity.type
_entity.pdbx_description
1 polymer ?
#
loop_
_entity_poly.entity_id
_entity_poly.type
_entity_poly.pdbx_seq_one_letter_code
_entity_poly.pdbx_strand_id
1 'polypeptide(L)' 'MTTSDQPAPLSVDELESLRRVARDPASADADITQMLAAKGVLQPRDGGYVLTPAGEHALNVNHESEVPGIDN' A
#
# COMPACT_ATOMS: atom_id res chain seq x y z
N MET A 1 25.12 -13.43 5.49
CA MET A 1 24.77 -13.23 4.07
C MET A 1 23.45 -12.50 4.05
N THR A 2 23.40 -11.41 3.28
CA THR A 2 22.31 -10.45 3.19
C THR A 2 21.28 -10.95 2.18
N THR A 3 20.04 -11.11 2.62
CA THR A 3 18.85 -10.82 1.81
C THR A 3 17.79 -10.37 2.79
N SER A 4 17.93 -9.14 3.30
CA SER A 4 16.75 -8.35 3.61
C SER A 4 16.02 -8.18 2.28
N ASP A 5 15.21 -9.17 1.92
CA ASP A 5 14.16 -9.04 0.91
C ASP A 5 13.11 -8.15 1.57
N GLN A 6 13.49 -6.89 1.80
CA GLN A 6 12.53 -5.87 2.16
C GLN A 6 11.62 -5.81 0.94
N PRO A 7 10.32 -6.11 1.09
CA PRO A 7 9.39 -6.01 -0.02
C PRO A 7 9.62 -4.65 -0.66
N ALA A 8 9.96 -4.65 -1.94
CA ALA A 8 10.40 -3.45 -2.64
C ALA A 8 9.43 -2.31 -2.28
N PRO A 9 9.94 -1.19 -1.71
CA PRO A 9 9.06 -0.14 -1.21
C PRO A 9 8.15 0.29 -2.35
N LEU A 10 6.84 0.27 -2.12
CA LEU A 10 5.88 0.80 -3.07
C LEU A 10 6.29 2.21 -3.46
N SER A 11 6.26 2.51 -4.75
CA SER A 11 6.49 3.86 -5.24
C SER A 11 5.37 4.78 -4.74
N VAL A 12 5.62 6.10 -4.68
CA VAL A 12 4.61 7.08 -4.24
C VAL A 12 3.32 6.96 -5.05
N ASP A 13 3.44 6.76 -6.37
CA ASP A 13 2.30 6.56 -7.28
C ASP A 13 1.49 5.29 -6.96
N GLU A 14 2.18 4.22 -6.55
CA GLU A 14 1.56 2.96 -6.14
C GLU A 14 0.86 3.09 -4.78
N LEU A 15 1.40 3.90 -3.87
CA LEU A 15 0.78 4.21 -2.58
C LEU A 15 -0.46 5.09 -2.74
N GLU A 16 -0.40 6.10 -3.61
CA GLU A 16 -1.58 6.90 -3.96
C GLU A 16 -2.66 6.03 -4.59
N SER A 17 -2.25 5.12 -5.49
CA SER A 17 -3.15 4.14 -6.07
C SER A 17 -3.74 3.20 -5.02
N LEU A 18 -2.93 2.70 -4.08
CA LEU A 18 -3.39 1.86 -2.97
C LEU A 18 -4.40 2.61 -2.08
N ARG A 19 -4.15 3.88 -1.77
CA ARG A 19 -5.11 4.75 -1.05
C ARG A 19 -6.40 4.93 -1.83
N ARG A 20 -6.29 5.10 -3.15
CA ARG A 20 -7.44 5.29 -4.04
C ARG A 20 -8.29 4.03 -4.11
N VAL A 21 -7.67 2.86 -4.27
CA VAL A 21 -8.35 1.55 -4.24
C VAL A 21 -9.01 1.31 -2.89
N ALA A 22 -8.34 1.64 -1.79
CA ALA A 22 -8.90 1.48 -0.44
C ALA A 22 -10.10 2.40 -0.18
N ARG A 23 -10.11 3.61 -0.79
CA ARG A 23 -11.19 4.60 -0.64
C ARG A 23 -12.35 4.36 -1.60
N ASP A 24 -12.03 4.00 -2.85
CA ASP A 24 -12.99 3.76 -3.93
C ASP A 24 -12.47 2.65 -4.86
N PRO A 25 -12.72 1.38 -4.54
CA PRO A 25 -12.21 0.26 -5.33
C PRO A 25 -12.89 0.14 -6.70
N ALA A 26 -14.06 0.76 -6.89
CA ALA A 26 -14.82 0.72 -8.14
C ALA A 26 -14.25 1.65 -9.22
N SER A 27 -13.60 2.75 -8.84
CA SER A 27 -12.93 3.69 -9.77
C SER A 27 -11.44 3.39 -9.94
N ALA A 28 -10.93 2.33 -9.32
CA ALA A 28 -9.52 1.97 -9.43
C ALA A 28 -9.24 1.15 -10.69
N ASP A 29 -8.10 1.42 -11.32
CA ASP A 29 -7.65 0.71 -12.50
C ASP A 29 -7.40 -0.78 -12.16
N ALA A 30 -7.95 -1.68 -12.97
CA ALA A 30 -7.88 -3.12 -12.70
C ALA A 30 -6.43 -3.63 -12.79
N ASP A 31 -5.63 -3.04 -13.68
CA ASP A 31 -4.22 -3.39 -13.88
C ASP A 31 -3.37 -3.02 -12.64
N ILE A 32 -3.57 -1.80 -12.14
CA ILE A 32 -2.92 -1.30 -10.91
C ILE A 32 -3.37 -2.13 -9.69
N THR A 33 -4.65 -2.47 -9.61
CA THR A 33 -5.18 -3.28 -8.51
C THR A 33 -4.58 -4.69 -8.51
N GLN A 34 -4.43 -5.32 -9.68
CA GLN A 34 -3.76 -6.61 -9.80
C GLN A 34 -2.27 -6.52 -9.46
N MET A 35 -1.58 -5.46 -9.87
CA MET A 35 -0.19 -5.22 -9.52
C MET A 35 -0.02 -5.09 -7.99
N LEU A 36 -0.87 -4.31 -7.32
CA LEU A 36 -0.88 -4.16 -5.86
C LEU A 36 -1.21 -5.50 -5.15
N ALA A 37 -2.10 -6.31 -5.73
CA ALA A 37 -2.36 -7.65 -5.22
C ALA A 37 -1.15 -8.59 -5.38
N ALA A 38 -0.47 -8.54 -6.53
CA ALA A 38 0.75 -9.31 -6.79
C ALA A 38 1.91 -8.93 -5.86
N LYS A 39 1.94 -7.67 -5.38
CA LYS A 39 2.87 -7.18 -4.37
C LYS A 39 2.50 -7.57 -2.94
N GLY A 40 1.36 -8.25 -2.74
CA GLY A 40 0.90 -8.72 -1.44
C GLY A 40 0.36 -7.62 -0.52
N VAL A 41 0.08 -6.42 -1.06
CA VAL A 41 -0.47 -5.28 -0.29
C VAL A 41 -2.00 -5.20 -0.39
N LEU A 42 -2.59 -5.86 -1.39
CA LEU A 42 -4.01 -6.12 -1.52
C LEU A 42 -4.29 -7.62 -1.60
N GLN A 43 -5.45 -8.04 -1.11
CA GLN A 43 -5.93 -9.40 -1.24
C GLN A 43 -7.37 -9.39 -1.78
N PRO A 44 -7.68 -10.18 -2.82
CA PRO A 44 -9.04 -10.30 -3.30
C PRO A 44 -9.91 -11.00 -2.24
N ARG A 45 -11.07 -10.41 -1.93
CA ARG A 45 -12.04 -10.94 -0.97
C ARG A 45 -13.45 -10.58 -1.42
N ASP A 46 -14.30 -11.59 -1.57
CA ASP A 46 -15.75 -11.48 -1.85
C ASP A 46 -16.13 -10.35 -2.80
N GLY A 47 -15.72 -10.46 -4.07
CA GLY A 47 -16.07 -9.49 -5.11
C GLY A 47 -15.36 -8.13 -5.03
N GLY A 48 -14.39 -7.97 -4.12
CA GLY A 48 -13.58 -6.77 -4.00
C GLY A 48 -12.13 -7.06 -3.58
N TYR A 49 -11.42 -6.01 -3.20
CA TYR A 49 -10.06 -6.08 -2.67
C TYR A 49 -10.02 -5.51 -1.27
N VAL A 50 -9.29 -6.16 -0.37
CA VAL A 50 -9.03 -5.69 0.99
C VAL A 50 -7.54 -5.47 1.19
N LEU A 51 -7.20 -4.52 2.05
CA LEU A 51 -5.81 -4.29 2.45
C LEU A 51 -5.30 -5.49 3.26
N THR A 52 -4.07 -5.91 2.95
CA THR A 52 -3.35 -6.85 3.81
C THR A 52 -2.65 -6.08 4.94
N PRO A 53 -2.17 -6.77 5.99
CA PRO A 53 -1.33 -6.13 7.00
C PRO A 53 -0.11 -5.39 6.42
N ALA A 54 0.43 -5.88 5.29
CA ALA A 54 1.52 -5.21 4.57
C ALA A 54 1.06 -3.93 3.85
N GLY A 55 -0.14 -3.93 3.26
CA GLY A 55 -0.75 -2.75 2.68
C GLY A 55 -1.07 -1.68 3.72
N GLU A 56 -1.66 -2.07 4.84
CA GLU A 56 -1.92 -1.15 5.97
C GLU A 56 -0.61 -0.54 6.50
N HIS A 57 0.43 -1.36 6.68
CA HIS A 57 1.74 -0.89 7.10
C HIS A 57 2.35 0.08 6.07
N ALA A 58 2.27 -0.22 4.78
CA ALA A 58 2.80 0.66 3.74
C ALA A 58 2.08 2.02 3.70
N LEU A 59 0.77 2.04 3.95
CA LEU A 59 -0.01 3.28 4.07
C LEU A 59 0.35 4.08 5.33
N ASN A 60 0.61 3.39 6.45
CA ASN A 60 0.95 4.03 7.73
C ASN A 60 2.38 4.59 7.72
N VAL A 61 3.36 3.81 7.26
CA VAL A 61 4.78 4.23 7.20
C VAL A 61 4.98 5.43 6.26
N ASN A 62 4.21 5.53 5.18
CA ASN A 62 4.22 6.72 4.32
C ASN A 62 3.42 7.92 4.87
N HIS A 63 2.65 7.72 5.94
CA HIS A 63 2.00 8.80 6.68
C HIS A 63 2.93 9.39 7.75
N GLU A 64 3.93 8.64 8.21
CA GLU A 64 4.81 8.98 9.34
C GLU A 64 6.11 9.70 8.93
N SER A 65 6.09 10.48 7.83
CA SER A 65 7.04 11.61 7.65
C SER A 65 6.45 12.96 8.06
N GLU A 66 5.32 12.95 8.76
CA GLU A 66 5.01 14.00 9.74
C GLU A 66 5.57 13.52 11.08
N VAL A 67 6.86 13.75 11.31
CA VAL A 67 7.41 13.75 12.66
C VAL A 67 6.80 14.99 13.33
N PRO A 68 5.81 14.88 14.24
CA PRO A 68 5.47 16.04 15.07
C PRO A 68 6.76 16.45 15.77
N GLY A 69 7.07 17.74 15.66
CA GLY A 69 8.37 18.35 15.94
C GLY A 69 9.25 17.62 16.95
N ILE A 70 10.53 17.52 16.60
CA ILE A 70 11.60 17.69 17.59
C ILE A 70 11.35 19.05 18.27
N ASP A 71 10.54 19.04 19.32
CA ASP A 71 10.37 20.16 20.24
C ASP A 71 11.19 19.84 21.49
N ASN A 72 12.38 20.45 21.49
CA ASN A 72 13.34 20.70 22.59
C ASN A 72 13.48 19.66 23.72
#